data_AF-A0A0S4L0L7-F1
#
_entry.id   AF-A0A0S4L0L7-F1
#
_cell.length_a   1.000
_cell.length_b   1.000
_cell.length_c   1.000
_cell.angle_alpha   90.00
_cell.angle_beta   90.00
_cell.angle_gamma   90.00
#
_symmetry.space_group_name_H-M   'P 1'
#
loop_
_entity.id
_entity.type
_entity.pdbx_description
1 polymer ?
#
loop_
_entity_poly.entity_id
_entity_poly.type
_entity_poly.pdbx_seq_one_letter_code
_entity_poly.pdbx_strand_id
1 'polypeptide(L)'
;MSESRPMSQRVRAMPMGKILDILLGMAVMGTVGTLIGMVMGWGALPVAILVGLLLGGVVGFLGGRRFLVSIMTGTLLGGALAWLVADVERIWVGAGAGAAMGGFLGVQVSMLLDFRAARKASSDRTEPSAPQP
;
A
#
# COMPACT_ATOMS: atom_id res chain seq x y z
N MET A 1 -4.25 -31.34 39.36
CA MET A 1 -3.69 -31.58 38.01
C MET A 1 -4.04 -30.38 37.16
N SER A 2 -3.04 -29.53 36.90
CA SER A 2 -3.19 -28.27 36.17
C SER A 2 -2.93 -28.53 34.69
N GLU A 3 -3.96 -28.43 33.86
CA GLU A 3 -3.84 -28.49 32.40
C GLU A 3 -3.18 -27.20 31.90
N SER A 4 -1.86 -27.26 31.72
CA SER A 4 -1.06 -26.25 31.04
C SER A 4 -1.39 -26.26 29.54
N ARG A 5 -2.18 -25.28 29.10
CA ARG A 5 -2.44 -24.98 27.68
C ARG A 5 -1.11 -24.65 26.98
N PRO A 6 -0.70 -25.37 25.91
CA PRO A 6 0.51 -25.02 25.19
C PRO A 6 0.31 -23.71 24.42
N MET A 7 1.08 -22.71 24.83
CA MET A 7 1.20 -21.39 24.22
C MET A 7 2.16 -21.45 23.02
N SER A 8 1.85 -22.25 22.00
CA SER A 8 2.58 -22.26 20.72
C SER A 8 1.78 -21.47 19.69
N GLN A 9 2.04 -20.16 19.71
CA GLN A 9 1.57 -19.19 18.73
C GLN A 9 1.68 -19.75 17.30
N ARG A 10 0.55 -19.76 16.62
CA ARG A 10 0.47 -19.97 15.18
C ARG A 10 1.30 -18.89 14.51
N VAL A 11 2.53 -19.20 14.12
CA VAL A 11 3.18 -18.51 13.01
C VAL A 11 2.36 -18.88 11.78
N ARG A 12 1.27 -18.13 11.58
CA ARG A 12 0.41 -18.26 10.41
C ARG A 12 1.31 -17.88 9.25
N ALA A 13 1.73 -18.89 8.47
CA ALA A 13 2.49 -18.68 7.23
C ALA A 13 1.85 -17.50 6.49
N MET A 14 2.63 -16.44 6.26
CA MET A 14 2.08 -15.25 5.63
C MET A 14 1.55 -15.64 4.25
N PRO A 15 0.30 -15.32 3.91
CA PRO A 15 -0.23 -15.62 2.60
C PRO A 15 0.68 -15.02 1.53
N MET A 16 1.05 -15.79 0.51
CA MET A 16 2.05 -15.44 -0.51
C MET A 16 1.86 -14.01 -1.08
N GLY A 17 0.60 -13.56 -1.23
CA GLY A 17 0.28 -12.20 -1.67
C GLY A 17 0.84 -11.10 -0.76
N LYS A 18 0.82 -11.28 0.56
CA LYS A 18 1.41 -10.31 1.50
C LYS A 18 2.92 -10.23 1.38
N ILE A 19 3.59 -11.37 1.16
CA ILE A 19 5.05 -11.40 0.96
C ILE A 19 5.41 -10.60 -0.30
N LEU A 20 4.67 -10.80 -1.38
CA LEU A 20 4.86 -10.06 -2.62
C LEU A 20 4.60 -8.56 -2.45
N ASP A 21 3.57 -8.18 -1.68
CA ASP A 21 3.27 -6.76 -1.41
C ASP A 21 4.39 -6.10 -0.57
N ILE A 22 4.98 -6.81 0.39
CA ILE A 22 6.14 -6.35 1.18
C ILE A 22 7.38 -6.19 0.28
N LEU A 23 7.67 -7.19 -0.56
CA LEU A 23 8.79 -7.13 -1.50
C LEU A 23 8.63 -5.98 -2.50
N LEU A 24 7.43 -5.76 -3.01
CA LEU A 24 7.13 -4.64 -3.90
C LEU A 24 7.33 -3.30 -3.19
N GLY A 25 6.86 -3.16 -1.95
CA GLY A 25 7.08 -1.97 -1.13
C GLY A 25 8.56 -1.70 -0.89
N MET A 26 9.33 -2.71 -0.50
CA MET A 26 10.79 -2.59 -0.35
C MET A 26 11.49 -2.24 -1.65
N ALA A 27 11.09 -2.84 -2.78
CA ALA A 27 11.69 -2.57 -4.07
C ALA A 27 11.45 -1.12 -4.52
N VAL A 28 10.19 -0.66 -4.48
CA VAL A 28 9.83 0.71 -4.88
C VAL A 28 10.51 1.72 -3.95
N MET A 29 10.34 1.56 -2.64
CA MET A 29 10.78 2.58 -1.69
C MET A 29 12.28 2.52 -1.42
N GLY A 30 12.91 1.36 -1.57
CA GLY A 30 14.36 1.22 -1.64
C GLY A 30 14.95 1.91 -2.88
N THR A 31 14.31 1.78 -4.04
CA THR A 31 14.72 2.51 -5.25
C THR A 31 14.62 4.02 -5.02
N VAL A 32 13.50 4.52 -4.49
CA VAL A 32 13.33 5.94 -4.14
C VAL A 32 14.40 6.40 -3.15
N GLY A 33 14.64 5.66 -2.07
CA GLY A 33 15.70 5.97 -1.10
C GLY A 33 17.11 5.99 -1.71
N THR A 34 17.37 5.11 -2.67
CA THR A 34 18.65 5.08 -3.41
C THR A 34 18.80 6.31 -4.30
N LEU A 35 17.75 6.70 -5.04
CA LEU A 35 17.75 7.92 -5.85
C LEU A 35 17.95 9.18 -5.00
N ILE A 36 17.24 9.28 -3.86
CA ILE A 36 17.42 10.41 -2.92
C ILE A 36 18.85 10.43 -2.38
N GLY A 37 19.37 9.28 -1.97
CA GLY A 37 20.75 9.14 -1.49
C GLY A 37 21.81 9.55 -2.51
N MET A 38 21.59 9.24 -3.79
CA MET A 38 22.48 9.68 -4.88
C MET A 38 22.48 11.19 -5.06
N VAL A 39 21.31 11.83 -5.01
CA VAL A 39 21.18 13.29 -5.15
C VAL A 39 21.75 14.04 -3.94
N MET A 40 21.62 13.47 -2.74
CA MET A 40 22.00 14.10 -1.48
C MET A 40 23.48 13.90 -1.12
N GLY A 41 24.19 13.06 -1.87
CA GLY A 41 25.64 12.83 -1.75
C GLY A 41 26.02 11.53 -1.04
N TRP A 42 27.26 11.10 -1.25
CA TRP A 42 27.78 9.79 -0.82
C TRP A 42 27.62 9.48 0.68
N GLY A 43 27.65 10.51 1.55
CA GLY A 43 27.47 10.32 2.99
C GLY A 43 26.03 10.00 3.42
N ALA A 44 25.03 10.46 2.65
CA ALA A 44 23.62 10.23 2.96
C ALA A 44 23.07 8.94 2.33
N LEU A 45 23.78 8.39 1.33
CA LEU A 45 23.37 7.25 0.53
C LEU A 45 23.00 5.99 1.35
N PRO A 46 23.84 5.48 2.27
CA PRO A 46 23.47 4.30 3.06
C PRO A 46 22.28 4.56 3.99
N VAL A 47 22.16 5.78 4.54
CA VAL A 47 21.04 6.16 5.42
C VAL A 47 19.74 6.24 4.62
N ALA A 48 19.77 6.88 3.45
CA ALA A 48 18.60 7.04 2.59
C ALA A 48 18.10 5.69 2.05
N ILE A 49 19.00 4.78 1.68
CA ILE A 49 18.66 3.40 1.28
C ILE A 49 18.01 2.65 2.45
N LEU A 50 18.62 2.72 3.64
CA LEU A 50 18.10 2.03 4.82
C LEU A 50 16.70 2.53 5.19
N VAL A 51 16.51 3.85 5.21
CA VAL A 51 15.21 4.48 5.46
C VAL A 51 14.21 4.08 4.38
N GLY A 52 14.60 4.09 3.11
CA GLY A 52 13.77 3.64 1.99
C GLY A 52 13.32 2.18 2.14
N LEU A 53 14.24 1.27 2.47
CA LEU A 53 13.94 -0.14 2.68
C LEU A 53 13.01 -0.35 3.88
N LEU A 54 13.29 0.31 5.01
CA LEU A 54 12.50 0.21 6.24
C LEU A 54 11.08 0.71 6.01
N LEU A 55 10.93 1.90 5.42
CA LEU A 55 9.61 2.45 5.10
C LEU A 55 8.88 1.59 4.07
N GLY A 56 9.57 1.10 3.04
CA GLY A 56 9.00 0.18 2.05
C GLY A 56 8.49 -1.12 2.66
N GLY A 57 9.24 -1.69 3.60
CA GLY A 57 8.84 -2.88 4.36
C GLY A 57 7.60 -2.61 5.24
N VAL A 58 7.59 -1.50 5.97
CA VAL A 58 6.46 -1.10 6.83
C VAL A 58 5.20 -0.83 6.00
N VAL A 59 5.31 -0.06 4.92
CA VAL A 59 4.18 0.27 4.04
C VAL A 59 3.64 -0.98 3.34
N GLY A 60 4.51 -1.86 2.84
CA GLY A 60 4.11 -3.13 2.23
C GLY A 60 3.47 -4.09 3.23
N PHE A 61 3.88 -4.04 4.51
CA PHE A 61 3.29 -4.83 5.58
C PHE A 61 1.91 -4.30 6.01
N LEU A 62 1.74 -2.97 6.12
CA LEU A 62 0.50 -2.34 6.59
C LEU A 62 -0.57 -2.22 5.49
N GLY A 63 -0.19 -1.81 4.28
CA GLY A 63 -1.12 -1.27 3.29
C GLY A 63 -1.79 -2.29 2.36
N GLY A 64 -1.15 -3.44 2.14
CA GLY A 64 -1.54 -4.34 1.05
C GLY A 64 -1.48 -3.67 -0.34
N ARG A 65 -1.84 -4.42 -1.38
CA ARG A 65 -1.71 -3.99 -2.78
C ARG A 65 -2.45 -2.69 -3.15
N ARG A 66 -3.69 -2.51 -2.68
CA ARG A 66 -4.55 -1.39 -3.11
C ARG A 66 -4.08 -0.04 -2.56
N PHE A 67 -3.64 -0.01 -1.30
CA PHE A 67 -3.09 1.21 -0.68
C PHE A 67 -1.77 1.62 -1.32
N LEU A 68 -0.90 0.66 -1.61
CA LEU A 68 0.37 0.94 -2.27
C LEU A 68 0.14 1.50 -3.68
N VAL A 69 -0.78 0.90 -4.44
CA VAL A 69 -1.16 1.41 -5.76
C VAL A 69 -1.77 2.81 -5.67
N SER A 70 -2.66 3.08 -4.71
CA SER A 70 -3.31 4.38 -4.61
C SER A 70 -2.36 5.51 -4.22
N ILE A 71 -1.41 5.26 -3.30
CA ILE A 71 -0.34 6.20 -2.98
C ILE A 71 0.51 6.44 -4.22
N MET A 72 0.93 5.37 -4.92
CA MET A 72 1.79 5.50 -6.09
C MET A 72 1.11 6.28 -7.22
N THR A 73 -0.17 6.01 -7.48
CA THR A 73 -0.99 6.78 -8.43
C THR A 73 -1.16 8.23 -7.97
N GLY A 74 -1.40 8.46 -6.68
CA GLY A 74 -1.50 9.81 -6.11
C GLY A 74 -0.21 10.61 -6.27
N THR A 75 0.95 10.01 -6.00
CA THR A 75 2.27 10.62 -6.19
C THR A 75 2.51 11.00 -7.65
N LEU A 76 2.20 10.09 -8.57
CA LEU A 76 2.34 10.32 -10.02
C LEU A 76 1.43 11.46 -10.49
N LEU A 77 0.15 11.43 -10.12
CA LEU A 77 -0.82 12.46 -10.50
C LEU A 77 -0.50 13.81 -9.85
N GLY A 78 -0.13 13.83 -8.57
CA GLY A 78 0.24 15.06 -7.85
C GLY A 78 1.52 15.70 -8.39
N GLY A 79 2.53 14.88 -8.73
CA GLY A 79 3.75 15.35 -9.38
C GLY A 79 3.48 15.88 -10.80
N ALA A 80 2.67 15.17 -11.58
CA ALA A 80 2.28 15.60 -12.93
C ALA A 80 1.47 16.91 -12.91
N LEU A 81 0.52 17.05 -11.98
CA LEU A 81 -0.24 18.28 -11.79
C LEU A 81 0.64 19.45 -11.37
N ALA A 82 1.58 19.24 -10.44
CA ALA A 82 2.52 20.29 -10.05
C ALA A 82 3.45 20.68 -11.19
N TRP A 83 3.87 19.73 -12.02
CA TRP A 83 4.65 20.03 -13.22
C TRP A 83 3.86 20.89 -14.21
N LEU A 84 2.58 20.57 -14.44
CA LEU A 84 1.71 21.31 -15.36
C LEU A 84 1.36 22.73 -14.87
N VAL A 85 1.29 22.95 -13.57
CA VAL A 85 0.75 24.18 -12.98
C VAL A 85 1.83 25.10 -12.41
N ALA A 86 2.93 24.55 -11.88
CA ALA A 86 3.85 25.28 -11.01
C ALA A 86 5.35 25.01 -11.29
N ASP A 87 5.66 24.50 -12.47
CA ASP A 87 7.01 24.25 -12.97
C ASP A 87 7.80 23.14 -12.24
N VAL A 88 8.97 22.79 -12.79
CA VAL A 88 9.78 21.63 -12.37
C VAL A 88 10.21 21.71 -10.90
N GLU A 89 10.41 22.91 -10.36
CA GLU A 89 10.86 23.13 -8.98
C GLU A 89 9.85 22.65 -7.93
N ARG A 90 8.56 22.58 -8.28
CA ARG A 90 7.49 22.21 -7.34
C ARG A 90 7.01 20.78 -7.48
N ILE A 91 7.57 20.00 -8.40
CA ILE A 91 7.21 18.60 -8.63
C ILE A 91 7.32 17.78 -7.34
N TRP A 92 8.37 17.99 -6.55
CA TRP A 92 8.58 17.27 -5.29
C TRP A 92 7.47 17.52 -4.26
N VAL A 93 6.99 18.76 -4.18
CA VAL A 93 5.88 19.15 -3.29
C VAL A 93 4.57 18.55 -3.77
N GLY A 94 4.30 18.62 -5.08
CA GLY A 94 3.12 18.01 -5.69
C GLY A 94 3.08 16.49 -5.53
N ALA A 95 4.21 15.83 -5.75
CA ALA A 95 4.36 14.40 -5.55
C ALA A 95 4.11 14.00 -4.09
N GLY A 96 4.66 14.76 -3.12
CA GLY A 96 4.42 14.52 -1.69
C GLY A 96 2.96 14.73 -1.28
N ALA A 97 2.34 15.83 -1.72
CA ALA A 97 0.92 16.09 -1.44
C ALA A 97 0.00 15.06 -2.10
N GLY A 98 0.31 14.67 -3.34
CA GLY A 98 -0.40 13.62 -4.07
C GLY A 98 -0.29 12.26 -3.41
N ALA A 99 0.88 11.90 -2.88
CA ALA A 99 1.07 10.68 -2.10
C ALA A 99 0.15 10.64 -0.87
N ALA A 100 0.07 11.75 -0.13
CA ALA A 100 -0.77 11.87 1.06
C ALA A 100 -2.27 11.74 0.72
N MET A 101 -2.74 12.46 -0.30
CA MET A 101 -4.14 12.39 -0.75
C MET A 101 -4.48 11.02 -1.36
N GLY A 102 -3.60 10.46 -2.19
CA GLY A 102 -3.77 9.13 -2.79
C GLY A 102 -3.79 8.02 -1.75
N GLY A 103 -3.05 8.17 -0.65
CA GLY A 103 -3.13 7.26 0.49
C GLY A 103 -4.50 7.29 1.16
N PHE A 104 -4.99 8.49 1.48
CA PHE A 104 -6.32 8.64 2.09
C PHE A 104 -7.44 8.11 1.19
N LEU A 105 -7.45 8.47 -0.09
CA LEU A 105 -8.43 7.99 -1.06
C LEU A 105 -8.36 6.47 -1.26
N GLY A 106 -7.16 5.89 -1.23
CA GLY A 106 -6.97 4.44 -1.33
C GLY A 106 -7.67 3.66 -0.22
N VAL A 107 -7.58 4.18 1.01
CA VAL A 107 -8.26 3.58 2.17
C VAL A 107 -9.78 3.68 2.01
N GLN A 108 -10.29 4.85 1.64
CA GLN A 108 -11.73 5.09 1.45
C GLN A 108 -12.32 4.21 0.33
N VAL A 109 -11.62 4.12 -0.81
CA VAL A 109 -12.05 3.28 -1.93
C VAL A 109 -12.00 1.80 -1.57
N SER A 110 -11.01 1.37 -0.80
CA SER A 110 -10.90 -0.03 -0.36
C SER A 110 -12.10 -0.43 0.51
N MET A 111 -12.51 0.43 1.45
CA MET A 111 -13.72 0.16 2.24
C MET A 111 -14.99 0.12 1.39
N LEU A 112 -15.15 1.05 0.43
CA LEU A 112 -16.31 1.04 -0.47
C LEU A 112 -16.36 -0.22 -1.35
N LEU A 113 -15.21 -0.69 -1.83
CA LEU A 113 -15.11 -1.92 -2.62
C LEU A 113 -15.41 -3.16 -1.79
N ASP A 114 -14.99 -3.18 -0.52
CA ASP A 114 -15.29 -4.28 0.40
C ASP A 114 -16.80 -4.35 0.70
N PHE A 115 -17.46 -3.20 0.88
CA PHE A 115 -18.93 -3.13 0.98
C PHE A 115 -19.64 -3.62 -0.29
N ARG A 116 -19.12 -3.27 -1.48
CA ARG A 116 -19.69 -3.75 -2.76
C ARG A 116 -19.52 -5.25 -2.94
N ALA A 117 -18.37 -5.80 -2.57
CA ALA A 117 -18.12 -7.23 -2.61
C ALA A 117 -19.07 -7.98 -1.65
N ALA A 118 -19.26 -7.45 -0.43
CA ALA A 118 -20.21 -8.01 0.54
C ALA A 118 -21.67 -7.94 0.07
N ARG A 119 -22.08 -6.85 -0.60
CA ARG A 119 -23.42 -6.70 -1.19
C ARG A 119 -23.65 -7.67 -2.35
N LYS A 120 -22.66 -7.87 -3.22
CA LYS A 120 -22.79 -8.80 -4.34
C LYS A 120 -22.97 -10.25 -3.87
N ALA A 121 -22.25 -10.64 -2.81
CA ALA A 121 -22.37 -11.97 -2.21
C ALA A 121 -23.71 -12.21 -1.48
N SER A 122 -24.38 -11.16 -1.02
CA SER A 122 -25.71 -11.26 -0.39
C SER A 122 -26.84 -11.30 -1.42
N SER A 123 -26.69 -10.60 -2.55
CA SER A 123 -27.66 -10.64 -3.66
C SER A 123 -27.74 -12.03 -4.31
N ASP A 124 -26.61 -12.72 -4.46
CA ASP A 124 -26.54 -14.10 -4.99
C ASP A 124 -27.24 -15.13 -4.10
N ARG A 125 -27.46 -14.81 -2.81
CA ARG A 125 -28.10 -15.72 -1.85
C ARG A 125 -29.62 -15.56 -1.80
N THR A 126 -30.19 -14.54 -2.45
CA THR A 126 -31.63 -14.27 -2.47
C THR A 126 -32.34 -14.87 -3.69
N GLU A 127 -31.63 -15.48 -4.64
CA GLU A 127 -32.24 -16.42 -5.60
C GLU A 127 -32.15 -17.86 -5.08
N PRO A 128 -33.09 -18.27 -4.23
CA PRO A 128 -33.62 -19.63 -4.37
C PRO A 128 -35.14 -19.69 -4.29
N SER A 129 -35.71 -20.53 -5.15
CA SER A 129 -37.08 -21.04 -5.16
C SER A 129 -38.08 -20.30 -6.06
N ALA A 130 -37.90 -20.45 -7.38
CA ALA A 130 -39.06 -20.60 -8.24
C ALA A 130 -39.88 -21.83 -7.78
N PRO A 131 -41.20 -21.72 -7.58
CA PRO A 131 -42.04 -22.85 -7.20
C PRO A 131 -42.04 -23.88 -8.33
N GLN A 132 -41.60 -25.11 -8.04
CA GLN A 132 -41.76 -26.22 -8.98
C GLN A 132 -43.21 -26.75 -8.86
N PRO A 133 -43.97 -26.83 -9.97
CA PRO A 133 -45.29 -27.47 -10.00
C PRO A 133 -45.18 -29.00 -9.90
#